data_AF-A0A941ICF0-F1
#
_entry.id   AF-A0A941ICF0-F1
#
_cell.length_a   1.000
_cell.length_b   1.000
_cell.length_c   1.000
_cell.angle_alpha   90.00
_cell.angle_beta   90.00
_cell.angle_gamma   90.00
#
_symmetry.space_group_name_H-M   'P 1'
#
loop_
_entity.id
_entity.type
_entity.pdbx_description
1 polymer ?
#
loop_
_entity_poly.entity_id
_entity_poly.type
_entity_poly.pdbx_seq_one_letter_code
_entity_poly.pdbx_strand_id
1 'polypeptide(L)'
;MKNLIFILFALSAGMVEAASFNCLLAKTVVEKMICANPTISKADESLFSLYGSIKREARYPNDLIKDQIAWLKKRDACATDVCLIEKYQSRESELNDWPQKEAEKTKAIENCTDRPECWPEGSAMHTGLTLVATLQKTSAQLRSKHLELIDLLTQSPDYNGEKYPDSRVIAALEAQQISWEKYRSDECELIGSLTGAGGSWPSTYANRCEVNLTETRLRRITSAIRCIQKIPLENRWMEQAACLQQLAPLANKL
;
A
#
# COMPACT_ATOMS: atom_id res chain seq x y z
N MET A 1 -63.27 40.21 39.71
CA MET A 1 -62.63 41.21 38.82
C MET A 1 -61.54 40.49 38.06
N LYS A 2 -61.59 40.58 36.72
CA LYS A 2 -60.96 39.67 35.76
C LYS A 2 -59.50 40.10 35.54
N ASN A 3 -58.54 39.29 35.99
CA ASN A 3 -57.15 39.39 35.57
C ASN A 3 -57.05 38.82 34.16
N LEU A 4 -56.50 39.58 33.19
CA LEU A 4 -55.98 38.98 31.95
C LEU A 4 -54.51 39.35 31.77
N ILE A 5 -53.74 38.28 31.82
CA ILE A 5 -52.29 38.16 31.78
C ILE A 5 -51.82 38.23 30.31
N PHE A 6 -50.70 38.90 30.09
CA PHE A 6 -49.96 38.99 28.84
C PHE A 6 -49.61 37.58 28.29
N ILE A 7 -49.97 37.32 27.03
CA ILE A 7 -49.50 36.14 26.30
C ILE A 7 -48.12 36.46 25.71
N LEU A 8 -47.07 35.86 26.29
CA LEU A 8 -45.72 35.82 25.73
C LEU A 8 -45.68 34.74 24.64
N PHE A 9 -45.52 35.15 23.38
CA PHE A 9 -45.38 34.23 22.25
C PHE A 9 -43.93 33.72 22.21
N ALA A 10 -43.68 32.52 22.74
CA ALA A 10 -42.39 31.85 22.64
C ALA A 10 -42.24 31.24 21.23
N LEU A 11 -41.41 31.84 20.37
CA LEU A 11 -40.93 31.21 19.15
C LEU A 11 -39.98 30.06 19.53
N SER A 12 -40.49 28.84 19.56
CA SER A 12 -39.64 27.64 19.54
C SER A 12 -39.32 27.28 18.08
N ALA A 13 -38.21 27.80 17.57
CA ALA A 13 -37.60 27.30 16.33
C ALA A 13 -36.63 26.15 16.67
N GLY A 14 -37.10 24.92 16.55
CA GLY A 14 -36.29 23.69 16.51
C GLY A 14 -37.10 22.64 15.72
N MET A 15 -36.55 21.80 14.87
CA MET A 15 -35.17 21.49 14.49
C MET A 15 -35.14 21.37 12.96
N VAL A 16 -34.20 22.01 12.26
CA VAL A 16 -33.91 21.61 10.87
C VAL A 16 -32.96 20.42 10.97
N GLU A 17 -33.50 19.21 11.03
CA GLU A 17 -32.71 18.01 10.76
C GLU A 17 -32.57 17.87 9.25
N ALA A 18 -31.35 17.93 8.76
CA ALA A 18 -31.05 17.57 7.39
C ALA A 18 -29.57 17.22 7.22
N ALA A 19 -29.07 16.19 7.91
CA ALA A 19 -27.74 15.62 7.69
C ALA A 19 -27.91 14.15 7.29
N SER A 20 -26.94 13.57 6.56
CA SER A 20 -27.04 12.17 6.11
C SER A 20 -26.93 11.13 7.26
N PHE A 21 -26.85 11.60 8.51
CA PHE A 21 -26.77 10.80 9.73
C PHE A 21 -27.54 11.46 10.89
N ASN A 22 -27.77 10.70 11.96
CA ASN A 22 -28.48 11.20 13.15
C ASN A 22 -27.60 12.15 13.96
N CYS A 23 -27.95 13.44 13.98
CA CYS A 23 -27.22 14.48 14.68
C CYS A 23 -27.15 14.31 16.20
N LEU A 24 -28.08 13.58 16.81
CA LEU A 24 -28.03 13.25 18.24
C LEU A 24 -26.86 12.30 18.58
N LEU A 25 -26.30 11.63 17.56
CA LEU A 25 -25.19 10.69 17.70
C LEU A 25 -23.83 11.30 17.29
N ALA A 26 -23.77 12.60 16.99
CA ALA A 26 -22.55 13.28 16.57
C ALA A 26 -21.47 13.26 17.68
N LYS A 27 -20.29 12.72 17.35
CA LYS A 27 -19.14 12.57 18.26
C LYS A 27 -17.97 13.46 17.86
N THR A 28 -17.67 13.54 16.57
CA THR A 28 -16.49 14.28 16.08
C THR A 28 -16.77 15.79 15.98
N VAL A 29 -15.71 16.58 15.93
CA VAL A 29 -15.81 18.04 15.72
C VAL A 29 -16.53 18.33 14.39
N VAL A 30 -16.16 17.62 13.33
CA VAL A 30 -16.77 17.76 12.01
C VAL A 30 -18.24 17.36 12.00
N GLU A 31 -18.63 16.24 12.63
CA GLU A 31 -20.04 15.84 12.73
C GLU A 31 -20.88 16.91 13.44
N LYS A 32 -20.36 17.49 14.53
CA LYS A 32 -21.04 18.59 15.24
C LYS A 32 -21.16 19.84 14.39
N MET A 33 -20.14 20.17 13.58
CA MET A 33 -20.19 21.30 12.65
C MET A 33 -21.23 21.08 11.54
N ILE A 34 -21.30 19.87 10.98
CA ILE A 34 -22.32 19.50 9.99
C ILE A 34 -23.73 19.71 10.58
N CYS A 35 -23.97 19.22 11.79
CA CYS A 35 -25.26 19.33 12.46
C CYS A 35 -25.62 20.76 12.92
N ALA A 36 -24.64 21.60 13.22
CA ALA A 36 -24.87 22.95 13.72
C ALA A 36 -25.12 23.98 12.60
N ASN A 37 -24.69 23.69 11.36
CA ASN A 37 -24.78 24.61 10.23
C ASN A 37 -25.73 24.05 9.14
N PRO A 38 -26.93 24.64 8.95
CA PRO A 38 -27.91 24.16 7.96
C PRO A 38 -27.39 24.09 6.52
N THR A 39 -26.46 24.96 6.15
CA THR A 39 -25.85 24.95 4.80
C THR A 39 -24.95 23.73 4.62
N ILE A 40 -24.13 23.39 5.62
CA ILE A 40 -23.25 22.21 5.59
C ILE A 40 -24.07 20.94 5.68
N SER A 41 -25.07 20.93 6.56
CA SER A 41 -26.05 19.84 6.70
C SER A 41 -26.67 19.47 5.34
N LYS A 42 -27.21 20.47 4.62
CA LYS A 42 -27.79 20.27 3.29
C LYS A 42 -26.78 19.76 2.26
N ALA A 43 -25.54 20.24 2.31
CA ALA A 43 -24.47 19.77 1.41
C ALA A 43 -24.12 18.29 1.69
N ASP A 44 -24.15 17.87 2.95
CA ASP A 44 -23.93 16.48 3.36
C ASP A 44 -25.01 15.53 2.81
N GLU A 45 -26.28 15.91 2.89
CA GLU A 45 -27.38 15.13 2.30
C GLU A 45 -27.33 15.07 0.77
N SER A 46 -27.04 16.22 0.14
CA SER A 46 -26.94 16.33 -1.31
C SER A 46 -25.85 15.40 -1.82
N LEU A 47 -24.69 15.43 -1.16
CA LEU A 47 -23.58 14.54 -1.47
C LEU A 47 -23.93 13.06 -1.22
N PHE A 48 -24.61 12.73 -0.12
CA PHE A 48 -25.02 11.36 0.18
C PHE A 48 -25.92 10.78 -0.91
N SER A 49 -26.89 11.57 -1.37
CA SER A 49 -27.81 11.19 -2.45
C SER A 49 -27.09 11.06 -3.79
N LEU A 50 -26.22 12.01 -4.13
CA LEU A 50 -25.40 11.98 -5.34
C LEU A 50 -24.50 10.74 -5.37
N TYR A 51 -23.74 10.50 -4.31
CA TYR A 51 -22.90 9.31 -4.17
C TYR A 51 -23.71 8.02 -4.31
N GLY A 52 -24.88 7.94 -3.67
CA GLY A 52 -25.77 6.80 -3.76
C GLY A 52 -26.25 6.52 -5.19
N SER A 53 -26.54 7.57 -5.97
CA SER A 53 -26.93 7.45 -7.37
C SER A 53 -25.79 6.94 -8.25
N ILE A 54 -24.62 7.58 -8.19
CA ILE A 54 -23.45 7.20 -8.99
C ILE A 54 -23.01 5.78 -8.64
N LYS A 55 -23.00 5.41 -7.36
CA LYS A 55 -22.58 4.07 -6.94
C LYS A 55 -23.45 2.96 -7.51
N ARG A 56 -24.75 3.18 -7.72
CA ARG A 56 -25.64 2.17 -8.33
C ARG A 56 -25.32 1.93 -9.80
N GLU A 57 -24.82 2.94 -10.49
CA GLU A 57 -24.53 2.90 -11.93
C GLU A 57 -23.05 2.66 -12.25
N ALA A 58 -22.17 2.79 -11.23
CA ALA A 58 -20.73 2.69 -11.37
C ALA A 58 -20.28 1.35 -11.96
N ARG A 59 -19.46 1.42 -13.00
CA ARG A 59 -18.80 0.25 -13.61
C ARG A 59 -17.70 -0.32 -12.73
N TYR A 60 -17.07 0.53 -11.91
CA TYR A 60 -16.01 0.14 -10.97
C TYR A 60 -16.35 0.59 -9.53
N PRO A 61 -17.37 0.00 -8.88
CA PRO A 61 -17.90 0.51 -7.61
C PRO A 61 -16.89 0.47 -6.46
N ASN A 62 -15.92 -0.46 -6.49
CA ASN A 62 -14.87 -0.53 -5.47
C ASN A 62 -13.91 0.66 -5.51
N ASP A 63 -13.63 1.21 -6.70
CA ASP A 63 -12.79 2.40 -6.84
C ASP A 63 -13.50 3.62 -6.26
N LEU A 64 -14.80 3.77 -6.57
CA LEU A 64 -15.65 4.84 -6.02
C LEU A 64 -15.72 4.78 -4.50
N ILE A 65 -15.89 3.58 -3.93
CA ILE A 65 -15.89 3.37 -2.47
C ILE A 65 -14.55 3.79 -1.87
N LYS A 66 -13.43 3.29 -2.42
CA LYS A 66 -12.09 3.60 -1.91
C LYS A 66 -11.80 5.10 -1.96
N ASP A 67 -12.19 5.74 -3.05
CA ASP A 67 -12.03 7.17 -3.27
C ASP A 67 -12.91 7.99 -2.30
N GLN A 68 -14.16 7.59 -2.06
CA GLN A 68 -15.04 8.20 -1.06
C GLN A 68 -14.46 8.09 0.36
N ILE A 69 -13.89 6.93 0.73
CA ILE A 69 -13.21 6.74 2.03
C ILE A 69 -12.00 7.68 2.16
N ALA A 70 -11.23 7.84 1.09
CA ALA A 70 -10.09 8.76 1.08
C ALA A 70 -10.55 10.23 1.20
N TRP A 71 -11.66 10.59 0.55
CA TRP A 71 -12.25 11.92 0.67
C TRP A 71 -12.76 12.20 2.08
N LEU A 72 -13.44 11.25 2.74
CA LEU A 72 -13.92 11.41 4.11
C LEU A 72 -12.79 11.77 5.07
N LYS A 73 -11.60 11.16 4.93
CA LYS A 73 -10.42 11.53 5.71
C LYS A 73 -9.98 12.99 5.50
N LYS A 74 -10.12 13.52 4.28
CA LYS A 74 -9.81 14.92 3.97
C LYS A 74 -10.86 15.88 4.56
N ARG A 75 -12.13 15.49 4.52
CA ARG A 75 -13.23 16.23 5.15
C ARG A 75 -13.03 16.31 6.67
N ASP A 76 -12.72 15.17 7.28
CA ASP A 76 -12.59 15.05 8.74
C ASP A 76 -11.37 15.80 9.31
N ALA A 77 -10.48 16.29 8.45
CA ALA A 77 -9.36 17.18 8.81
C ALA A 77 -9.74 18.67 8.83
N CYS A 78 -10.96 19.06 8.43
CA CYS A 78 -11.40 20.44 8.46
C CYS A 78 -11.64 20.95 9.90
N ALA A 79 -11.26 22.21 10.15
CA ALA A 79 -11.48 22.90 11.42
C ALA A 79 -12.46 24.07 11.33
N THR A 80 -12.95 24.40 10.12
CA THR A 80 -13.84 25.54 9.88
C THR A 80 -14.97 25.19 8.91
N ASP A 81 -16.09 25.90 9.04
CA ASP A 81 -17.26 25.75 8.18
C ASP A 81 -16.91 26.00 6.70
N VAL A 82 -16.09 27.02 6.43
CA VAL A 82 -15.59 27.34 5.09
C VAL A 82 -14.83 26.15 4.48
N CYS A 83 -13.94 25.52 5.26
CA CYS A 83 -13.23 24.32 4.80
C CYS A 83 -14.20 23.19 4.44
N LEU A 84 -15.21 22.93 5.28
CA LEU A 84 -16.20 21.88 5.00
C LEU A 84 -16.99 22.16 3.74
N ILE A 85 -17.48 23.39 3.57
CA ILE A 85 -18.22 23.81 2.37
C ILE A 85 -17.38 23.57 1.11
N GLU A 86 -16.11 23.98 1.12
CA GLU A 86 -15.19 23.75 0.00
C GLU A 86 -14.97 22.24 -0.26
N LYS A 87 -14.86 21.41 0.80
CA LYS A 87 -14.73 19.94 0.63
C LYS A 87 -15.98 19.32 0.02
N TYR A 88 -17.16 19.75 0.41
CA TYR A 88 -18.41 19.26 -0.19
C TYR A 88 -18.54 19.69 -1.64
N GLN A 89 -18.34 20.98 -1.95
CA GLN A 89 -18.43 21.51 -3.33
C GLN A 89 -17.43 20.83 -4.27
N SER A 90 -16.17 20.70 -3.85
CA SER A 90 -15.16 19.98 -4.62
C SER A 90 -15.57 18.53 -4.86
N ARG A 91 -16.16 17.88 -3.85
CA ARG A 91 -16.56 16.48 -3.96
C ARG A 91 -17.75 16.27 -4.88
N GLU A 92 -18.75 17.15 -4.81
CA GLU A 92 -19.88 17.10 -5.72
C GLU A 92 -19.42 17.23 -7.16
N SER A 93 -18.48 18.15 -7.45
CA SER A 93 -17.86 18.25 -8.79
C SER A 93 -17.15 16.95 -9.18
N GLU A 94 -16.29 16.41 -8.31
CA GLU A 94 -15.57 15.14 -8.58
C GLU A 94 -16.52 13.96 -8.82
N LEU A 95 -17.63 13.90 -8.10
CA LEU A 95 -18.64 12.85 -8.25
C LEU A 95 -19.43 13.02 -9.55
N ASN A 96 -19.82 14.24 -9.91
CA ASN A 96 -20.49 14.50 -11.19
C ASN A 96 -19.62 14.12 -12.40
N ASP A 97 -18.30 14.26 -12.29
CA ASP A 97 -17.35 13.87 -13.32
C ASP A 97 -16.99 12.36 -13.28
N TRP A 98 -17.47 11.61 -12.29
CA TRP A 98 -17.15 10.20 -12.10
C TRP A 98 -17.48 9.31 -13.30
N PRO A 99 -18.66 9.44 -13.96
CA PRO A 99 -18.97 8.63 -15.14
C PRO A 99 -17.98 8.85 -16.29
N GLN A 100 -17.52 10.09 -16.49
CA GLN A 100 -16.49 10.39 -17.50
C GLN A 100 -15.16 9.74 -17.12
N LYS A 101 -14.75 9.86 -15.86
CA LYS A 101 -13.54 9.21 -15.34
C LYS A 101 -13.57 7.69 -15.54
N GLU A 102 -14.72 7.05 -15.34
CA GLU A 102 -14.88 5.62 -15.62
C GLU A 102 -14.80 5.29 -17.10
N ALA A 103 -15.41 6.11 -17.97
CA ALA A 103 -15.34 5.93 -19.42
C ALA A 103 -13.89 6.05 -19.94
N GLU A 104 -13.14 7.04 -19.46
CA GLU A 104 -11.72 7.21 -19.78
C GLU A 104 -10.89 6.01 -19.29
N LYS A 105 -11.14 5.53 -18.07
CA LYS A 105 -10.49 4.34 -17.54
C LYS A 105 -10.80 3.09 -18.37
N THR A 106 -12.06 2.87 -18.75
CA THR A 106 -12.45 1.77 -19.63
C THR A 106 -11.68 1.83 -20.95
N LYS A 107 -11.63 2.99 -21.59
CA LYS A 107 -10.90 3.17 -22.85
C LYS A 107 -9.40 2.93 -22.68
N ALA A 108 -8.83 3.30 -21.54
CA ALA A 108 -7.44 3.02 -21.22
C ALA A 108 -7.19 1.51 -21.02
N ILE A 109 -8.10 0.81 -20.34
CA ILE A 109 -8.05 -0.64 -20.14
C ILE A 109 -8.14 -1.40 -21.48
N GLU A 110 -9.07 -0.99 -22.35
CA GLU A 110 -9.26 -1.61 -23.67
C GLU A 110 -7.99 -1.53 -24.55
N ASN A 111 -7.14 -0.53 -24.34
CA ASN A 111 -5.95 -0.29 -25.14
C ASN A 111 -4.64 -0.72 -24.44
N CYS A 112 -4.70 -1.46 -23.34
CA CYS A 112 -3.50 -1.85 -22.60
C CYS A 112 -3.31 -3.37 -22.53
N THR A 113 -2.05 -3.80 -22.42
CA THR A 113 -1.67 -5.22 -22.33
C THR A 113 -0.57 -5.47 -21.29
N ASP A 114 0.06 -4.40 -20.81
CA ASP A 114 1.28 -4.38 -20.00
C ASP A 114 1.03 -4.15 -18.50
N ARG A 115 -0.23 -3.98 -18.08
CA ARG A 115 -0.60 -3.73 -16.67
C ARG A 115 -1.62 -4.74 -16.16
N PRO A 116 -1.63 -5.05 -14.85
CA PRO A 116 -2.58 -6.00 -14.29
C PRO A 116 -4.04 -5.63 -14.56
N GLU A 117 -4.38 -4.34 -14.53
CA GLU A 117 -5.75 -3.83 -14.68
C GLU A 117 -6.33 -4.04 -16.08
N CYS A 118 -5.46 -4.33 -17.07
CA CYS A 118 -5.85 -4.65 -18.45
C CYS A 118 -6.48 -6.04 -18.56
N TRP A 119 -6.27 -6.88 -17.54
CA TRP A 119 -6.61 -8.29 -17.58
C TRP A 119 -7.61 -8.63 -16.46
N PRO A 120 -8.56 -9.57 -16.70
CA PRO A 120 -9.49 -10.00 -15.67
C PRO A 120 -8.76 -10.49 -14.40
N GLU A 121 -9.27 -10.11 -13.24
CA GLU A 121 -8.75 -10.57 -11.96
C GLU A 121 -8.72 -12.11 -11.92
N GLY A 122 -7.63 -12.68 -11.41
CA GLY A 122 -7.41 -14.14 -11.37
C GLY A 122 -6.94 -14.76 -12.68
N SER A 123 -6.92 -14.02 -13.80
CA SER A 123 -6.29 -14.50 -15.04
C SER A 123 -4.77 -14.65 -14.87
N ALA A 124 -4.17 -15.48 -15.73
CA ALA A 124 -2.72 -15.65 -15.78
C ALA A 124 -2.00 -14.31 -15.98
N MET A 125 -2.45 -13.49 -16.92
CA MET A 125 -1.82 -12.20 -17.22
C MET A 125 -1.95 -11.20 -16.07
N HIS A 126 -3.13 -11.06 -15.48
CA HIS A 126 -3.33 -10.21 -14.30
C HIS A 126 -2.41 -10.63 -13.16
N THR A 127 -2.38 -11.93 -12.86
CA THR A 127 -1.59 -12.51 -11.78
C THR A 127 -0.10 -12.36 -12.05
N GLY A 128 0.36 -12.68 -13.27
CA GLY A 128 1.74 -12.59 -13.69
C GLY A 128 2.27 -11.16 -13.60
N LEU A 129 1.54 -10.17 -14.14
CA LEU A 129 1.94 -8.77 -14.08
C LEU A 129 1.97 -8.23 -12.64
N THR A 130 1.04 -8.68 -11.78
CA THR A 130 1.07 -8.36 -10.34
C THR A 130 2.30 -8.94 -9.65
N LEU A 131 2.68 -10.17 -9.99
CA LEU A 131 3.90 -10.82 -9.48
C LEU A 131 5.16 -10.11 -9.97
N VAL A 132 5.20 -9.66 -11.23
CA VAL A 132 6.33 -8.86 -11.77
C VAL A 132 6.48 -7.55 -10.99
N ALA A 133 5.40 -6.81 -10.74
CA ALA A 133 5.45 -5.59 -9.93
C ALA A 133 5.94 -5.87 -8.50
N THR A 134 5.49 -6.99 -7.92
CA THR A 134 5.95 -7.46 -6.60
C THR A 134 7.44 -7.79 -6.61
N LEU A 135 7.90 -8.52 -7.64
CA LEU A 135 9.29 -8.92 -7.81
C LEU A 135 10.21 -7.70 -7.92
N GLN A 136 9.81 -6.67 -8.68
CA GLN A 136 10.57 -5.42 -8.78
C GLN A 136 10.75 -4.75 -7.42
N LYS A 137 9.64 -4.59 -6.67
CA LYS A 137 9.66 -4.00 -5.33
C LYS A 137 10.54 -4.79 -4.36
N THR A 138 10.36 -6.11 -4.30
CA THR A 138 11.11 -6.97 -3.37
C THR A 138 12.58 -7.08 -3.77
N SER A 139 12.90 -7.07 -5.07
CA SER A 139 14.29 -7.05 -5.56
C SER A 139 15.00 -5.76 -5.18
N ALA A 140 14.32 -4.61 -5.26
CA ALA A 140 14.87 -3.34 -4.79
C ALA A 140 15.16 -3.35 -3.28
N GLN A 141 14.24 -3.92 -2.48
CA GLN A 141 14.46 -4.11 -1.04
C GLN A 141 15.64 -5.06 -0.75
N LEU A 142 15.73 -6.17 -1.47
CA LEU A 142 16.84 -7.12 -1.36
C LEU A 142 18.17 -6.45 -1.67
N ARG A 143 18.26 -5.68 -2.76
CA ARG A 143 19.46 -4.91 -3.12
C ARG A 143 19.85 -3.92 -2.03
N SER A 144 18.89 -3.16 -1.50
CA SER A 144 19.14 -2.22 -0.41
C SER A 144 19.69 -2.94 0.84
N LYS A 145 19.11 -4.06 1.23
CA LYS A 145 19.59 -4.85 2.37
C LYS A 145 20.93 -5.52 2.12
N HIS A 146 21.22 -5.92 0.88
CA HIS A 146 22.53 -6.43 0.52
C HIS A 146 23.61 -5.36 0.70
N LEU A 147 23.36 -4.12 0.25
CA LEU A 147 24.29 -3.00 0.45
C LEU A 147 24.51 -2.69 1.95
N GLU A 148 23.44 -2.71 2.75
CA GLU A 148 23.53 -2.55 4.21
C GLU A 148 24.39 -3.64 4.87
N LEU A 149 24.27 -4.89 4.40
CA LEU A 149 25.11 -5.98 4.90
C LEU A 149 26.59 -5.76 4.57
N ILE A 150 26.91 -5.36 3.33
CA ILE A 150 28.29 -5.10 2.91
C ILE A 150 28.89 -3.92 3.68
N ASP A 151 28.13 -2.85 3.89
CA ASP A 151 28.55 -1.70 4.70
C ASP A 151 28.83 -2.12 6.15
N LEU A 152 27.94 -2.93 6.74
CA LEU A 152 28.12 -3.46 8.10
C LEU A 152 29.41 -4.30 8.23
N LEU A 153 29.71 -5.14 7.25
CA LEU A 153 30.94 -5.95 7.22
C LEU A 153 32.20 -5.09 7.02
N THR A 154 32.10 -4.02 6.24
CA THR A 154 33.21 -3.08 5.97
C THR A 154 33.57 -2.26 7.22
N GLN A 155 32.60 -1.99 8.08
CA GLN A 155 32.81 -1.23 9.31
C GLN A 155 33.35 -2.04 10.49
N SER A 156 33.35 -3.37 10.40
CA SER A 156 33.88 -4.25 11.45
C SER A 156 35.41 -4.08 11.56
N PRO A 157 35.94 -3.75 12.76
CA PRO A 157 37.38 -3.62 12.96
C PRO A 157 38.06 -4.99 12.94
N ASP A 158 39.33 -5.05 12.56
CA ASP A 158 40.18 -6.23 12.67
C ASP A 158 40.69 -6.45 14.11
N TYR A 159 41.57 -7.42 14.30
CA TYR A 159 42.15 -7.74 15.61
C TYR A 159 42.97 -6.60 16.25
N ASN A 160 43.45 -5.64 15.44
CA ASN A 160 44.19 -4.45 15.88
C ASN A 160 43.28 -3.24 16.10
N GLY A 161 41.97 -3.36 15.86
CA GLY A 161 41.04 -2.22 15.88
C GLY A 161 41.07 -1.40 14.60
N GLU A 162 41.82 -1.81 13.58
CA GLU A 162 41.90 -1.15 12.29
C GLU A 162 40.75 -1.61 11.39
N LYS A 163 40.11 -0.69 10.68
CA LYS A 163 39.01 -1.03 9.76
C LYS A 163 39.59 -1.53 8.45
N TYR A 164 39.86 -2.83 8.36
CA TYR A 164 40.07 -3.51 7.09
C TYR A 164 38.82 -4.28 6.71
N PRO A 165 38.18 -3.98 5.57
CA PRO A 165 37.08 -4.78 5.09
C PRO A 165 37.55 -6.23 4.90
N ASP A 166 36.74 -7.20 5.33
CA ASP A 166 36.93 -8.61 4.95
C ASP A 166 36.67 -8.75 3.44
N SER A 167 37.71 -8.41 2.67
CA SER A 167 37.66 -8.31 1.21
C SER A 167 37.27 -9.62 0.57
N ARG A 168 37.58 -10.77 1.21
CA ARG A 168 37.24 -12.09 0.69
C ARG A 168 35.75 -12.38 0.85
N VAL A 169 35.18 -12.17 2.04
CA VAL A 169 33.75 -12.41 2.28
C VAL A 169 32.90 -11.42 1.50
N ILE A 170 33.30 -10.14 1.47
CA ILE A 170 32.61 -9.10 0.69
C ILE A 170 32.61 -9.45 -0.81
N ALA A 171 33.77 -9.74 -1.40
CA ALA A 171 33.85 -10.13 -2.80
C ALA A 171 33.06 -11.40 -3.12
N ALA A 172 33.06 -12.38 -2.20
CA ALA A 172 32.26 -13.60 -2.35
C ALA A 172 30.76 -13.31 -2.32
N LEU A 173 30.28 -12.44 -1.42
CA LEU A 173 28.87 -12.04 -1.34
C LEU A 173 28.42 -11.32 -2.60
N GLU A 174 29.22 -10.38 -3.11
CA GLU A 174 28.93 -9.64 -4.34
C GLU A 174 28.85 -10.58 -5.56
N ALA A 175 29.85 -11.44 -5.74
CA ALA A 175 29.86 -12.43 -6.83
C ALA A 175 28.71 -13.43 -6.72
N GLN A 176 28.39 -13.86 -5.49
CA GLN A 176 27.28 -14.78 -5.23
C GLN A 176 25.93 -14.12 -5.52
N GLN A 177 25.73 -12.84 -5.19
CA GLN A 177 24.49 -12.12 -5.47
C GLN A 177 24.21 -12.08 -6.98
N ILE A 178 25.21 -11.74 -7.78
CA ILE A 178 25.10 -11.72 -9.25
C ILE A 178 24.74 -13.12 -9.79
N SER A 179 25.46 -14.14 -9.32
CA SER A 179 25.23 -15.52 -9.77
C SER A 179 23.87 -16.05 -9.32
N TRP A 180 23.42 -15.67 -8.12
CA TRP A 180 22.14 -16.08 -7.57
C TRP A 180 20.96 -15.46 -8.33
N GLU A 181 21.07 -14.21 -8.79
CA GLU A 181 20.03 -13.59 -9.62
C GLU A 181 19.85 -14.35 -10.94
N LYS A 182 20.95 -14.76 -11.57
CA LYS A 182 20.91 -15.63 -12.76
C LYS A 182 20.28 -16.99 -12.43
N TYR A 183 20.76 -17.67 -11.38
CA TYR A 183 20.21 -18.95 -10.94
C TYR A 183 18.70 -18.86 -10.68
N ARG A 184 18.24 -17.81 -9.99
CA ARG A 184 16.82 -17.59 -9.69
C ARG A 184 15.99 -17.58 -10.97
N SER A 185 16.41 -16.80 -11.97
CA SER A 185 15.67 -16.68 -13.23
C SER A 185 15.65 -17.99 -14.00
N ASP A 186 16.82 -18.62 -14.18
CA ASP A 186 16.94 -19.88 -14.93
C ASP A 186 16.15 -21.03 -14.25
N GLU A 187 16.24 -21.15 -12.93
CA GLU A 187 15.52 -22.17 -12.14
C GLU A 187 14.00 -21.96 -12.21
N CYS A 188 13.54 -20.71 -12.09
CA CYS A 188 12.11 -20.41 -12.08
C CYS A 188 11.48 -20.55 -13.45
N GLU A 189 12.21 -20.28 -14.54
CA GLU A 189 11.75 -20.56 -15.90
C GLU A 189 11.53 -22.06 -16.11
N LEU A 190 12.44 -22.89 -15.62
CA LEU A 190 12.28 -24.34 -15.64
C LEU A 190 11.05 -24.77 -14.81
N ILE A 191 10.90 -24.28 -13.57
CA ILE A 191 9.75 -24.60 -12.72
C ILE A 191 8.42 -24.21 -13.39
N GLY A 192 8.35 -23.03 -14.01
CA GLY A 192 7.18 -22.58 -14.76
C GLY A 192 6.86 -23.51 -15.92
N SER A 193 7.88 -23.85 -16.72
CA SER A 193 7.76 -24.75 -17.87
C SER A 193 7.32 -26.17 -17.50
N LEU A 194 7.74 -26.68 -16.33
CA LEU A 194 7.40 -28.02 -15.86
C LEU A 194 5.98 -28.16 -15.30
N THR A 195 5.21 -27.07 -15.18
CA THR A 195 3.86 -27.12 -14.62
C THR A 195 2.84 -27.84 -15.52
N GLY A 196 3.11 -27.96 -16.83
CA GLY A 196 2.17 -28.50 -17.82
C GLY A 196 0.95 -27.60 -18.08
N ALA A 197 0.96 -26.37 -17.57
CA ALA A 197 -0.14 -25.42 -17.74
C ALA A 197 -0.13 -24.78 -19.14
N GLY A 198 -1.32 -24.45 -19.66
CA GLY A 198 -1.47 -23.80 -20.97
C GLY A 198 -1.45 -22.26 -20.92
N GLY A 199 -1.31 -21.64 -22.10
CA GLY A 199 -1.33 -20.18 -22.25
C GLY A 199 -0.19 -19.49 -21.47
N SER A 200 -0.51 -18.40 -20.78
CA SER A 200 0.47 -17.62 -20.00
C SER A 200 0.66 -18.12 -18.55
N TRP A 201 0.10 -19.26 -18.18
CA TRP A 201 0.26 -19.81 -16.82
C TRP A 201 1.69 -20.24 -16.50
N PRO A 202 2.47 -20.89 -17.39
CA PRO A 202 3.86 -21.23 -17.13
C PRO A 202 4.70 -20.02 -16.68
N SER A 203 4.63 -18.90 -17.40
CA SER A 203 5.34 -17.66 -17.04
C SER A 203 4.81 -17.05 -15.74
N THR A 204 3.51 -17.18 -15.46
CA THR A 204 2.93 -16.76 -14.17
C THR A 204 3.50 -17.57 -13.00
N TYR A 205 3.69 -18.88 -13.17
CA TYR A 205 4.34 -19.74 -12.17
C TYR A 205 5.83 -19.44 -12.03
N ALA A 206 6.53 -19.16 -13.13
CA ALA A 206 7.92 -18.70 -13.09
C ALA A 206 8.05 -17.39 -12.27
N ASN A 207 7.22 -16.40 -12.55
CA ASN A 207 7.17 -15.14 -11.78
C ASN A 207 6.91 -15.37 -10.29
N ARG A 208 6.00 -16.31 -9.95
CA ARG A 208 5.70 -16.67 -8.56
C ARG A 208 6.92 -17.30 -7.87
N CYS A 209 7.62 -18.19 -8.57
CA CYS A 209 8.86 -18.77 -8.09
C CYS A 209 9.91 -17.67 -7.82
N GLU A 210 10.09 -16.72 -8.74
CA GLU A 210 11.06 -15.65 -8.57
C GLU A 210 10.75 -14.78 -7.34
N VAL A 211 9.47 -14.42 -7.14
CA VAL A 211 9.03 -13.69 -5.94
C VAL A 211 9.38 -14.48 -4.69
N ASN A 212 9.01 -15.76 -4.63
CA ASN A 212 9.23 -16.62 -3.45
C ASN A 212 10.72 -16.76 -3.10
N LEU A 213 11.58 -16.98 -4.09
CA LEU A 213 13.02 -17.08 -3.89
C LEU A 213 13.61 -15.74 -3.44
N THR A 214 13.15 -14.62 -4.00
CA THR A 214 13.60 -13.27 -3.64
C THR A 214 13.20 -12.90 -2.22
N GLU A 215 11.96 -13.15 -1.81
CA GLU A 215 11.53 -12.94 -0.44
C GLU A 215 12.31 -13.80 0.56
N THR A 216 12.58 -15.06 0.20
CA THR A 216 13.35 -15.97 1.05
C THR A 216 14.77 -15.47 1.24
N ARG A 217 15.43 -14.99 0.18
CA ARG A 217 16.76 -14.39 0.27
C ARG A 217 16.74 -13.09 1.06
N LEU A 218 15.74 -12.22 0.86
CA LEU A 218 15.57 -10.99 1.64
C LEU A 218 15.44 -11.29 3.13
N ARG A 219 14.65 -12.30 3.52
CA ARG A 219 14.52 -12.74 4.91
C ARG A 219 15.85 -13.22 5.50
N ARG A 220 16.64 -13.98 4.72
CA ARG A 220 17.96 -14.47 5.14
C ARG A 220 18.98 -13.35 5.31
N ILE A 221 19.08 -12.42 4.36
CA ILE A 221 19.96 -11.24 4.48
C ILE A 221 19.55 -10.39 5.68
N THR A 222 18.26 -10.11 5.83
CA THR A 222 17.76 -9.33 6.98
C THR A 222 18.06 -10.02 8.31
N SER A 223 17.99 -11.35 8.36
CA SER A 223 18.34 -12.12 9.56
C SER A 223 19.85 -12.13 9.83
N ALA A 224 20.68 -12.19 8.80
CA ALA A 224 22.13 -12.07 8.92
C ALA A 224 22.54 -10.70 9.49
N ILE A 225 21.98 -9.60 8.96
CA ILE A 225 22.22 -8.25 9.48
C ILE A 225 21.86 -8.16 10.97
N ARG A 226 20.65 -8.60 11.34
CA ARG A 226 20.21 -8.60 12.74
C ARG A 226 21.08 -9.45 13.65
N CYS A 227 21.62 -10.55 13.15
CA CYS A 227 22.55 -11.41 13.88
C CYS A 227 23.87 -10.67 14.14
N ILE A 228 24.47 -10.06 13.11
CA ILE A 228 25.75 -9.32 13.24
C ILE A 228 25.59 -8.11 14.15
N GLN A 229 24.48 -7.38 14.05
CA GLN A 229 24.21 -6.22 14.91
C GLN A 229 24.13 -6.56 16.40
N LYS A 230 23.80 -7.80 16.76
CA LYS A 230 23.80 -8.28 18.15
C LYS A 230 25.18 -8.62 18.69
N ILE A 231 26.17 -8.81 17.81
CA ILE A 231 27.55 -9.09 18.21
C ILE A 231 28.19 -7.75 18.63
N PRO A 232 28.80 -7.68 19.83
CA PRO A 232 29.60 -6.53 20.25
C PRO A 232 30.68 -6.19 19.21
N LEU A 233 30.93 -4.90 18.96
CA LEU A 233 31.76 -4.45 17.84
C LEU A 233 33.16 -5.08 17.86
N GLU A 234 33.74 -5.23 19.05
CA GLU A 234 35.03 -5.85 19.35
C GLU A 234 35.12 -7.34 19.01
N ASN A 235 33.98 -8.04 18.98
CA ASN A 235 33.92 -9.48 18.70
C ASN A 235 33.49 -9.79 17.25
N ARG A 236 33.05 -8.78 16.49
CA ARG A 236 32.48 -8.99 15.15
C ARG A 236 33.45 -9.68 14.19
N TRP A 237 34.74 -9.36 14.24
CA TRP A 237 35.73 -9.95 13.33
C TRP A 237 35.85 -11.47 13.45
N MET A 238 35.61 -12.06 14.63
CA MET A 238 35.61 -13.52 14.83
C MET A 238 34.24 -14.14 14.59
N GLU A 239 33.17 -13.49 15.06
CA GLU A 239 31.86 -14.14 15.20
C GLU A 239 30.92 -13.88 14.01
N GLN A 240 31.12 -12.81 13.24
CA GLN A 240 30.15 -12.40 12.20
C GLN A 240 29.99 -13.43 11.08
N ALA A 241 31.01 -14.23 10.79
CA ALA A 241 30.94 -15.27 9.75
C ALA A 241 29.89 -16.35 10.05
N ALA A 242 29.60 -16.64 11.32
CA ALA A 242 28.56 -17.59 11.71
C ALA A 242 27.15 -17.09 11.30
N CYS A 243 26.92 -15.78 11.37
CA CYS A 243 25.65 -15.16 10.96
C CYS A 243 25.38 -15.26 9.44
N LEU A 244 26.43 -15.45 8.64
CA LEU A 244 26.37 -15.47 7.18
C LEU A 244 26.14 -16.87 6.59
N GLN A 245 26.32 -17.94 7.38
CA GLN A 245 26.22 -19.33 6.89
C GLN A 245 24.89 -19.65 6.19
N GLN A 246 23.80 -19.04 6.66
CA GLN A 246 22.46 -19.18 6.07
C GLN A 246 22.32 -18.60 4.65
N LEU A 247 23.28 -17.81 4.17
CA LEU A 247 23.27 -17.22 2.83
C LEU A 247 23.73 -18.19 1.74
N ALA A 248 24.28 -19.35 2.11
CA ALA A 248 24.72 -20.41 1.18
C ALA A 248 23.97 -21.74 1.43
N PRO A 249 22.62 -21.74 1.42
CA PRO A 249 21.78 -22.85 1.91
C PRO A 249 21.89 -24.17 1.12
N LEU A 250 22.35 -24.13 -0.13
CA LEU A 250 22.49 -25.32 -0.97
C LEU A 250 23.78 -26.09 -0.67
N ALA A 251 24.83 -25.37 -0.24
CA ALA A 251 26.13 -25.94 0.09
C ALA A 251 26.25 -26.20 1.60
N ASN A 252 25.69 -25.31 2.41
CA ASN A 252 25.65 -25.47 3.85
C ASN A 252 24.40 -26.27 4.23
N LYS A 253 24.59 -27.57 4.38
CA LYS A 253 23.71 -28.39 5.21
C LYS A 253 23.95 -27.94 6.67
N LEU A 254 23.19 -26.95 7.14
CA LEU A 254 23.09 -26.68 8.57
C LEU A 254 22.55 -27.94 9.27
#